data_AF-A0A0K8Q520-F1
#
_entry.id   AF-A0A0K8Q520-F1
#
_cell.length_a   1.000
_cell.length_b   1.000
_cell.length_c   1.000
_cell.angle_alpha   90.00
_cell.angle_beta   90.00
_cell.angle_gamma   90.00
#
_symmetry.space_group_name_H-M   'P 1'
#
loop_
_entity.id
_entity.type
_entity.pdbx_description
1 polymer ?
#
loop_
_entity_poly.entity_id
_entity_poly.type
_entity_poly.pdbx_seq_one_letter_code
_entity_poly.pdbx_strand_id
1 'polypeptide(L)'
;MIYGDGSGHIFQVGALTRSLDVIAHELTHGVTEFTAGLTYSKQSGALNESMSDVFGSLVKQYSLNQTADQADWLIGEGTLVPQLGRLCVP
;
A
#
# COMPACT_ATOMS: atom_id res chain seq x y z
N MET A 1 -0.85 -9.13 -10.52
CA MET A 1 -1.21 -7.77 -10.05
C MET A 1 -1.66 -6.95 -11.24
N ILE A 2 -2.63 -6.07 -11.04
CA ILE A 2 -3.18 -5.15 -12.05
C ILE A 2 -3.21 -3.76 -11.43
N TYR A 3 -2.70 -2.76 -12.13
CA TYR A 3 -2.68 -1.38 -11.65
C TYR A 3 -3.47 -0.50 -12.60
N GLY A 4 -4.42 0.25 -12.07
CA GLY A 4 -5.13 1.26 -12.84
C GLY A 4 -4.26 2.51 -13.02
N ASP A 5 -4.36 3.13 -14.18
CA ASP A 5 -3.66 4.40 -14.44
C ASP A 5 -4.25 5.55 -13.60
N GLY A 6 -5.48 5.45 -13.10
CA GLY A 6 -6.13 6.56 -12.41
C GLY A 6 -6.61 7.65 -13.38
N SER A 7 -7.69 8.34 -13.01
CA SER A 7 -8.34 9.33 -13.87
C SER A 7 -7.83 10.76 -13.68
N GLY A 8 -6.99 11.01 -12.67
CA GLY A 8 -6.62 12.35 -12.25
C GLY A 8 -7.71 13.08 -11.43
N HIS A 9 -8.82 12.41 -11.07
CA HIS A 9 -9.87 12.98 -10.21
C HIS A 9 -9.71 12.62 -8.73
N ILE A 10 -9.35 11.36 -8.45
CA ILE A 10 -9.13 10.86 -7.08
C ILE A 10 -7.66 10.44 -6.94
N PHE A 11 -7.22 9.55 -7.82
CA PHE A 11 -5.82 9.15 -7.94
C PHE A 11 -5.13 9.92 -9.07
N GLN A 12 -3.88 10.30 -8.85
CA GLN A 12 -3.05 10.89 -9.89
C GLN A 12 -2.81 9.86 -11.02
N VAL A 13 -2.61 10.36 -12.24
CA VAL A 13 -2.32 9.48 -13.38
C VAL A 13 -1.00 8.73 -13.16
N GLY A 14 -1.02 7.40 -13.27
CA GLY A 14 0.08 6.48 -13.00
C GLY A 14 0.47 6.34 -11.52
N ALA A 15 -0.36 6.80 -10.58
CA ALA A 15 -0.02 6.80 -9.14
C ALA A 15 0.27 5.41 -8.58
N LEU A 16 -0.58 4.44 -8.91
CA LEU A 16 -0.57 3.11 -8.26
C LEU A 16 0.68 2.28 -8.62
N THR A 17 1.35 2.60 -9.73
CA THR A 17 2.64 1.99 -10.12
C THR A 17 3.85 2.79 -9.68
N ARG A 18 3.67 4.00 -9.13
CA ARG A 18 4.75 4.79 -8.52
C ARG A 18 4.87 4.60 -7.01
N SER A 19 3.83 4.10 -6.35
CA SER A 19 3.80 3.89 -4.91
C SER A 19 4.35 2.50 -4.57
N LEU A 20 5.57 2.46 -4.00
CA LEU A 20 6.28 1.20 -3.74
C LEU A 20 5.56 0.31 -2.72
N ASP A 21 5.00 0.92 -1.68
CA ASP A 21 4.15 0.29 -0.68
C ASP A 21 2.88 -0.33 -1.28
N VAL A 22 2.20 0.34 -2.21
CA VAL A 22 1.04 -0.22 -2.95
C VAL A 22 1.46 -1.40 -3.81
N ILE A 23 2.59 -1.30 -4.53
CA ILE A 23 3.09 -2.40 -5.34
C ILE A 23 3.38 -3.63 -4.45
N ALA A 24 4.02 -3.41 -3.31
CA ALA A 24 4.35 -4.47 -2.36
C ALA A 24 3.11 -5.03 -1.64
N HIS A 25 2.11 -4.21 -1.34
CA HIS A 25 0.81 -4.63 -0.82
C HIS A 25 0.15 -5.65 -1.76
N GLU A 26 0.01 -5.31 -3.04
CA GLU A 26 -0.63 -6.19 -4.03
C GLU A 26 0.14 -7.51 -4.24
N LEU A 27 1.48 -7.46 -4.19
CA LEU A 27 2.29 -8.67 -4.27
C LEU A 27 2.14 -9.55 -3.02
N THR A 28 1.96 -8.93 -1.85
CA THR A 28 1.82 -9.63 -0.56
C THR A 28 0.50 -10.37 -0.45
N HIS A 29 -0.56 -9.94 -1.13
CA HIS A 29 -1.76 -10.78 -1.27
C HIS A 29 -1.43 -12.16 -1.86
N GLY A 30 -0.56 -12.20 -2.89
CA GLY A 30 -0.07 -13.46 -3.45
C GLY A 30 0.72 -14.28 -2.43
N VAL A 31 1.62 -13.66 -1.66
CA VAL A 31 2.34 -14.36 -0.57
C VAL A 31 1.36 -14.95 0.44
N THR A 32 0.37 -14.17 0.86
CA THR A 32 -0.65 -14.60 1.83
C THR A 32 -1.50 -15.75 1.28
N GLU A 33 -1.89 -15.69 0.01
CA GLU A 33 -2.64 -16.74 -0.68
C GLU A 33 -1.89 -18.08 -0.68
N PHE A 34 -0.60 -18.07 -1.03
CA PHE A 34 0.24 -19.27 -1.10
C PHE A 34 0.81 -19.73 0.25
N THR A 35 0.50 -19.04 1.36
CA THR A 35 0.97 -19.40 2.70
C THR A 35 -0.18 -19.63 3.67
N ALA A 36 -0.62 -18.59 4.37
CA ALA A 36 -1.67 -18.67 5.38
C ALA A 36 -3.08 -18.89 4.77
N GLY A 37 -3.28 -18.56 3.50
CA GLY A 37 -4.54 -18.76 2.79
C GLY A 37 -5.71 -18.01 3.42
N LEU A 38 -5.47 -16.81 3.97
CA LEU A 38 -6.49 -16.05 4.69
C LEU A 38 -7.66 -15.67 3.77
N THR A 39 -8.83 -16.27 4.02
CA THR A 39 -10.03 -15.98 3.24
C THR A 39 -10.39 -14.50 3.31
N TYR A 40 -10.69 -13.89 2.16
CA TYR A 40 -10.97 -12.47 2.04
C TYR A 40 -12.37 -12.09 2.53
N SER A 41 -12.63 -12.28 3.82
CA SER A 41 -13.92 -12.03 4.46
C SER A 41 -13.77 -11.79 5.97
N LYS A 42 -14.56 -10.87 6.54
CA LYS A 42 -14.60 -10.60 7.98
C LYS A 42 -13.19 -10.39 8.57
N GLN A 43 -12.88 -11.05 9.69
CA GLN A 43 -11.60 -10.91 10.39
C GLN A 43 -10.42 -11.50 9.60
N SER A 44 -10.61 -12.59 8.87
CA SER A 44 -9.53 -13.15 8.05
C SER A 44 -9.20 -12.22 6.87
N GLY A 45 -10.21 -11.56 6.29
CA GLY A 45 -10.00 -10.52 5.29
C GLY A 45 -9.27 -9.30 5.85
N ALA A 46 -9.66 -8.83 7.04
CA ALA A 46 -8.97 -7.74 7.72
C ALA A 46 -7.50 -8.08 8.03
N LEU A 47 -7.20 -9.32 8.43
CA LEU A 47 -5.82 -9.78 8.61
C LEU A 47 -5.07 -9.89 7.27
N ASN A 48 -5.74 -10.33 6.20
CA ASN A 48 -5.13 -10.40 4.85
C ASN A 48 -4.68 -9.01 4.39
N GLU A 49 -5.58 -8.00 4.45
CA GLU A 49 -5.25 -6.59 4.18
C GLU A 49 -4.13 -6.07 5.08
N SER A 50 -4.23 -6.30 6.39
CA SER A 50 -3.23 -5.81 7.35
C SER A 50 -1.85 -6.41 7.09
N MET A 51 -1.76 -7.68 6.69
CA MET A 51 -0.47 -8.28 6.32
C MET A 51 0.10 -7.63 5.07
N SER A 52 -0.74 -7.34 4.07
CA SER A 52 -0.33 -6.60 2.87
C SER A 52 0.19 -5.19 3.19
N ASP A 53 -0.47 -4.46 4.10
CA ASP A 53 0.00 -3.13 4.56
C ASP A 53 1.32 -3.19 5.35
N VAL A 54 1.46 -4.19 6.23
CA VAL A 54 2.69 -4.39 7.02
C VAL A 54 3.86 -4.64 6.09
N PHE A 55 3.75 -5.58 5.16
CA PHE A 55 4.85 -5.85 4.22
C PHE A 55 5.06 -4.71 3.23
N GLY A 56 4.00 -4.02 2.79
CA GLY A 56 4.10 -2.81 1.98
C GLY A 56 4.95 -1.74 2.65
N SER A 57 4.67 -1.46 3.93
CA SER A 57 5.43 -0.52 4.76
C SER A 57 6.88 -0.97 4.92
N LEU A 58 7.12 -2.25 5.25
CA LEU A 58 8.47 -2.78 5.44
C LEU A 58 9.32 -2.74 4.16
N VAL A 59 8.73 -2.96 2.98
CA VAL A 59 9.43 -2.83 1.70
C VAL A 59 9.82 -1.38 1.42
N LYS A 60 8.92 -0.42 1.66
CA LYS A 60 9.22 1.02 1.54
C LYS A 60 10.36 1.41 2.49
N GLN A 61 10.24 1.04 3.76
CA GLN A 61 11.26 1.29 4.79
C GLN A 61 12.62 0.68 4.43
N TYR A 62 12.63 -0.57 3.97
CA TYR A 62 13.84 -1.26 3.53
C TYR A 62 14.49 -0.55 2.34
N SER A 63 13.71 -0.15 1.33
CA SER A 63 14.23 0.54 0.15
C SER A 63 14.80 1.93 0.46
N LEU A 64 14.28 2.60 1.49
CA LEU A 64 14.74 3.92 1.94
C LEU A 64 15.78 3.84 3.05
N ASN A 65 16.13 2.63 3.51
CA ASN A 65 17.02 2.38 4.65
C ASN A 65 16.60 3.17 5.91
N GLN A 66 15.29 3.17 6.20
CA GLN A 66 14.70 3.88 7.33
C GLN A 66 14.62 2.99 8.57
N THR A 67 14.83 3.58 9.73
CA THR A 67 14.41 3.01 11.01
C THR A 67 12.92 3.24 11.25
N ALA A 68 12.33 2.54 12.23
CA ALA A 68 10.90 2.61 12.51
C ALA A 68 10.41 4.04 12.87
N ASP A 69 11.24 4.85 13.52
CA ASP A 69 10.97 6.24 13.88
C ASP A 69 11.12 7.23 12.71
N GLN A 70 11.71 6.81 11.60
CA GLN A 70 11.87 7.60 10.37
C GLN A 70 10.80 7.31 9.31
N ALA A 71 10.14 6.16 9.42
CA ALA A 71 9.10 5.74 8.47
C ALA A 71 7.84 6.61 8.61
N ASP A 72 7.19 6.89 7.48
CA ASP A 72 5.94 7.66 7.47
C ASP A 72 4.71 6.89 8.00
N TRP A 73 4.73 5.56 7.88
CA TRP A 73 3.62 4.66 8.23
C TRP A 73 2.31 4.95 7.47
N LEU A 74 2.41 5.60 6.30
CA LEU A 74 1.30 5.88 5.41
C LEU A 74 1.27 4.84 4.30
N ILE A 75 0.06 4.41 3.93
CA ILE A 75 -0.16 3.53 2.78
C ILE A 75 -0.66 4.37 1.60
N GLY A 76 0.03 4.29 0.46
CA GLY A 76 -0.35 4.99 -0.76
C GLY A 76 -0.08 6.49 -0.71
N GLU A 77 0.92 6.92 0.06
CA GLU A 77 1.33 8.33 0.11
C GLU A 77 1.63 8.86 -1.31
N GLY A 78 1.08 10.03 -1.64
CA GLY A 78 1.29 10.63 -2.95
C GLY A 78 0.51 9.98 -4.10
N THR A 79 -0.38 9.01 -3.82
CA THR A 79 -1.25 8.43 -4.85
C THR A 79 -2.46 9.30 -5.16
N LEU A 80 -3.02 9.95 -4.14
CA LEU A 80 -4.17 10.84 -4.27
C LEU A 80 -3.80 12.15 -4.97
N VAL A 81 -4.77 12.75 -5.65
CA VAL A 81 -4.62 14.11 -6.21
C VAL A 81 -4.28 15.10 -5.10
N PRO A 82 -3.48 16.16 -5.38
CA PRO A 82 -3.00 17.07 -4.34
C PRO A 82 -4.08 17.69 -3.45
N GLN A 83 -5.28 17.89 -3.99
CA GLN A 83 -6.43 18.45 -3.30
C GLN A 83 -6.98 17.51 -2.20
N LEU A 84 -6.77 16.21 -2.33
CA LEU A 84 -7.22 15.19 -1.38
C LEU A 84 -6.07 14.70 -0.48
N GLY A 85 -4.86 14.51 -1.04
CA GLY A 85 -3.72 13.94 -0.32
C GLY A 85 -3.15 14.82 0.80
N ARG A 86 -3.34 16.14 0.73
CA ARG A 86 -2.86 17.08 1.77
C ARG A 86 -3.65 17.03 3.08
N LEU A 87 -4.79 16.33 3.13
CA LEU A 87 -5.60 16.23 4.36
C LEU A 87 -5.05 15.22 5.37
N CYS A 88 -4.13 14.34 4.95
CA CYS A 88 -3.62 13.25 5.78
C CYS A 88 -2.20 13.47 6.33
N VAL A 89 -1.54 14.59 6.01
CA VAL A 89 -0.22 14.95 6.53
C VAL A 89 -0.34 16.33 7.18
N PRO A 90 -0.01 16.51 8.48
CA PRO A 90 -0.10 17.79 9.17
C PRO A 90 0.82 18.86 8.58
#